data_AF-A0A3B9ME02-F1
#
_entry.id   AF-A0A3B9ME02-F1
#
_cell.length_a   1.000
_cell.length_b   1.000
_cell.length_c   1.000
_cell.angle_alpha   90.00
_cell.angle_beta   90.00
_cell.angle_gamma   90.00
#
_symmetry.space_group_name_H-M   'P 1'
#
loop_
_entity.id
_entity.type
_entity.pdbx_description
1 polymer ?
#
loop_
_entity_poly.entity_id
_entity_poly.type
_entity_poly.pdbx_seq_one_letter_code
_entity_poly.pdbx_strand_id
1 'polypeptide(L)'
;MMFRISKKEYEGGSALEIVEALQRDLMGEQHQRLSLRQFLLWSMAELVDRIPVRELDLSDKLSNEMLALNYLYLRDEYGAGELLDAPTIDWAQAL
;
A
#
# COMPACT_ATOMS: atom_id res chain seq x y z
N MET A 1 8.09 8.07 7.84
CA MET A 1 6.83 7.31 7.85
C MET A 1 7.14 5.87 8.14
N MET A 2 6.28 5.17 8.89
CA MET A 2 6.53 3.79 9.31
C MET A 2 5.28 2.92 9.19
N PHE A 3 5.45 1.70 8.70
CA PHE A 3 4.38 0.73 8.54
C PHE A 3 4.78 -0.63 9.12
N ARG A 4 3.85 -1.29 9.81
CA ARG A 4 4.08 -2.59 10.44
C ARG A 4 3.12 -3.64 9.91
N ILE A 5 3.67 -4.81 9.58
CA ILE A 5 2.88 -6.00 9.25
C ILE A 5 3.56 -7.25 9.80
N SER A 6 2.78 -8.14 10.42
CA SER A 6 3.27 -9.46 10.89
C SER A 6 4.56 -9.39 11.71
N LYS A 7 4.69 -8.37 12.58
CA LYS A 7 5.85 -8.07 13.45
C LYS A 7 7.11 -7.57 12.73
N LYS A 8 7.05 -7.30 11.43
CA LYS A 8 8.08 -6.55 10.71
C LYS A 8 7.67 -5.09 10.56
N GLU A 9 8.65 -4.21 10.70
CA GLU A 9 8.49 -2.77 10.55
C GLU A 9 9.28 -2.32 9.31
N TYR A 10 8.65 -1.43 8.54
CA TYR A 10 9.18 -0.86 7.31
C TYR A 10 9.17 0.65 7.47
N GLU A 11 10.34 1.27 7.35
CA GLU A 11 10.53 2.71 7.43
C GLU A 11 10.89 3.26 6.04
N GLY A 12 10.32 4.42 5.70
CA GLY A 12 10.62 5.12 4.46
C GLY A 12 10.29 6.60 4.54
N GLY A 13 10.90 7.37 3.63
CA GLY A 13 10.60 8.78 3.40
C GLY A 13 9.28 9.00 2.65
N SER A 14 8.77 7.96 1.97
CA SER A 14 7.53 7.99 1.17
C SER A 14 6.77 6.67 1.26
N ALA A 15 5.53 6.65 0.75
CA ALA A 15 4.73 5.41 0.72
C ALA A 15 5.31 4.43 -0.29
N LEU A 16 5.87 4.94 -1.39
CA LEU A 16 6.59 4.14 -2.37
C LEU A 16 7.73 3.35 -1.74
N GLU A 17 8.58 4.00 -0.95
CA GLU A 17 9.74 3.35 -0.33
C GLU A 17 9.33 2.20 0.60
N ILE A 18 8.27 2.40 1.39
CA ILE A 18 7.72 1.36 2.27
C ILE A 18 7.18 0.20 1.45
N VAL A 19 6.38 0.47 0.42
CA VAL A 19 5.78 -0.57 -0.43
C VAL A 19 6.84 -1.31 -1.24
N GLU A 20 7.88 -0.64 -1.72
CA GLU A 20 9.02 -1.27 -2.39
C GLU A 20 9.76 -2.23 -1.46
N ALA A 21 10.00 -1.82 -0.20
CA ALA A 21 10.62 -2.68 0.79
C ALA A 21 9.74 -3.92 1.06
N LEU A 22 8.42 -3.72 1.19
CA LEU A 22 7.43 -4.78 1.34
C LEU A 22 7.41 -5.75 0.14
N GLN A 23 7.47 -5.20 -1.08
CA GLN A 23 7.53 -5.98 -2.31
C GLN A 23 8.78 -6.87 -2.34
N ARG A 24 9.95 -6.30 -2.04
CA ARG A 24 11.23 -7.04 -1.99
C ARG A 24 11.17 -8.19 -0.99
N ASP A 25 10.60 -7.93 0.19
CA ASP A 25 10.48 -8.91 1.27
C ASP A 25 9.54 -10.07 0.92
N LEU A 26 8.43 -9.79 0.23
CA LEU A 26 7.41 -10.79 -0.13
C LEU A 26 7.77 -11.62 -1.36
N MET A 27 8.44 -11.01 -2.34
CA MET A 27 8.73 -11.65 -3.63
C MET A 27 10.08 -12.38 -3.66
N GLY A 28 11.00 -12.05 -2.73
CA GLY A 28 12.35 -12.62 -2.69
C GLY A 28 13.18 -12.34 -3.95
N GLU A 29 14.34 -12.97 -4.06
CA GLU A 29 15.32 -12.74 -5.14
C GLU A 29 14.93 -13.38 -6.50
N GLN A 30 13.91 -14.25 -6.55
CA GLN A 30 13.75 -15.20 -7.65
C GLN A 30 12.56 -15.01 -8.61
N HIS A 31 11.63 -14.07 -8.40
CA HIS A 31 10.46 -13.98 -9.30
C HIS A 31 10.32 -12.64 -10.02
N GLN A 32 10.02 -12.79 -11.31
CA GLN A 32 9.88 -11.76 -12.33
C GLN A 32 9.17 -10.49 -11.81
N ARG A 33 9.89 -9.37 -11.98
CA ARG A 33 9.50 -7.97 -11.77
C ARG A 33 8.02 -7.68 -12.04
N LEU A 34 7.14 -7.89 -11.06
CA LEU A 34 5.92 -7.09 -11.03
C LEU A 34 6.36 -5.64 -10.88
N SER A 35 5.90 -4.77 -11.77
CA SER A 35 6.04 -3.34 -11.53
C SER A 35 5.37 -3.00 -10.19
N LEU A 36 5.83 -1.95 -9.52
CA LEU A 36 5.26 -1.53 -8.24
C LEU A 36 3.73 -1.35 -8.32
N ARG A 37 3.24 -0.82 -9.45
CA ARG A 37 1.80 -0.69 -9.70
C ARG A 37 1.10 -2.04 -9.77
N GLN A 38 1.66 -3.02 -10.50
CA GLN A 38 1.08 -4.37 -10.55
C GLN A 38 1.10 -5.05 -9.18
N PHE A 39 2.17 -4.87 -8.40
CA PHE A 39 2.24 -5.36 -7.04
C PHE A 39 1.16 -4.73 -6.14
N LEU A 40 0.95 -3.41 -6.25
CA LEU A 40 -0.09 -2.70 -5.51
C LEU A 40 -1.48 -3.17 -5.89
N LEU A 41 -1.79 -3.26 -7.19
CA LEU A 41 -3.09 -3.75 -7.67
C LEU A 41 -3.35 -5.19 -7.23
N TRP A 42 -2.35 -6.07 -7.35
CA TRP A 42 -2.45 -7.45 -6.86
C TRP A 42 -2.67 -7.51 -5.34
N SER A 43 -1.90 -6.73 -4.57
CA SER A 43 -2.02 -6.69 -3.11
C SER A 43 -3.35 -6.10 -2.64
N MET A 44 -3.91 -5.14 -3.39
CA MET A 44 -5.23 -4.58 -3.14
C MET A 44 -6.35 -5.59 -3.49
N ALA A 45 -6.18 -6.40 -4.54
CA ALA A 45 -7.12 -7.45 -4.88
C ALA A 45 -7.18 -8.55 -3.80
N GLU A 46 -6.09 -8.85 -3.11
CA GLU A 46 -6.11 -9.75 -1.94
C GLU A 46 -6.89 -9.17 -0.74
N LEU A 47 -7.18 -7.87 -0.77
CA LEU A 47 -7.97 -7.19 0.24
C LEU A 47 -9.44 -7.00 -0.19
N VAL A 48 -9.86 -7.50 -1.36
CA VAL A 48 -11.25 -7.36 -1.87
C VAL A 48 -12.29 -7.88 -0.88
N ASP A 49 -11.97 -8.94 -0.13
CA ASP A 49 -12.89 -9.53 0.85
C ASP A 49 -13.07 -8.65 2.10
N ARG A 50 -12.22 -7.63 2.25
CA ARG A 50 -12.20 -6.71 3.39
C ARG A 50 -12.56 -5.28 2.99
N ILE A 51 -12.32 -4.89 1.74
CA ILE A 51 -12.43 -3.52 1.24
C ILE A 51 -13.59 -3.37 0.24
N PRO A 52 -14.44 -2.34 0.38
CA PRO A 52 -15.45 -2.02 -0.62
C PRO A 52 -14.84 -1.81 -2.01
N VAL A 53 -15.43 -2.44 -3.04
CA VAL A 53 -14.97 -2.37 -4.45
C VAL A 53 -14.79 -0.93 -4.95
N ARG A 54 -15.55 0.03 -4.42
CA ARG A 54 -15.45 1.45 -4.77
C ARG A 54 -14.10 2.08 -4.38
N GLU A 55 -13.47 1.63 -3.30
CA GLU A 55 -12.14 2.11 -2.89
C GLU A 55 -11.02 1.52 -3.77
N LEU A 56 -11.30 0.39 -4.42
CA LEU A 56 -10.41 -0.24 -5.40
C LEU A 56 -10.49 0.42 -6.78
N ASP A 57 -11.65 0.93 -7.20
CA ASP A 57 -11.85 1.61 -8.50
C ASP A 57 -11.00 2.90 -8.66
N LEU A 58 -10.52 3.47 -7.55
CA LEU A 58 -9.63 4.63 -7.57
C LEU A 58 -8.20 4.26 -8.01
N SER A 59 -7.82 2.98 -7.98
CA SER A 59 -6.43 2.56 -8.16
C SER A 59 -5.83 2.95 -9.51
N ASP A 60 -6.64 2.92 -10.57
CA ASP A 60 -6.16 3.20 -11.93
C ASP A 60 -5.94 4.69 -12.19
N LYS A 61 -6.65 5.56 -11.46
CA LYS A 61 -6.58 7.03 -11.60
C LYS A 61 -5.49 7.65 -10.74
N LEU A 62 -5.02 6.96 -9.71
CA LEU A 62 -4.02 7.46 -8.79
C LEU A 62 -2.58 7.32 -9.34
N SER A 63 -1.74 8.29 -9.00
CA SER A 63 -0.28 8.16 -9.15
C SER A 63 0.22 6.99 -8.30
N ASN A 64 1.40 6.44 -8.62
CA ASN A 64 1.95 5.33 -7.83
C ASN A 64 2.14 5.71 -6.35
N GLU A 65 2.50 6.97 -6.05
CA GLU A 65 2.66 7.46 -4.68
C GLU A 65 1.32 7.44 -3.94
N MET A 66 0.28 8.04 -4.53
CA MET A 66 -1.06 8.03 -3.93
C MET A 66 -1.63 6.63 -3.82
N LEU A 67 -1.34 5.75 -4.78
CA LEU A 67 -1.76 4.36 -4.75
C LEU A 67 -1.09 3.58 -3.63
N ALA A 68 0.23 3.76 -3.44
CA ALA A 68 0.99 3.17 -2.35
C ALA A 68 0.45 3.64 -1.00
N LEU A 69 0.17 4.94 -0.89
CA LEU A 69 -0.35 5.55 0.32
C LEU A 69 -1.76 5.05 0.64
N ASN A 70 -2.67 5.05 -0.35
CA ASN A 70 -4.01 4.48 -0.22
C ASN A 70 -3.94 3.01 0.23
N TYR A 71 -3.05 2.22 -0.37
CA TYR A 71 -2.83 0.83 0.03
C TYR A 71 -2.44 0.67 1.51
N LEU A 72 -1.51 1.50 2.01
CA LEU A 72 -1.10 1.45 3.42
C LEU A 72 -2.24 1.84 4.37
N TYR A 73 -3.01 2.88 4.02
CA TYR A 73 -4.19 3.30 4.78
C TYR A 73 -5.26 2.22 4.83
N LEU A 74 -5.58 1.61 3.70
CA LEU A 74 -6.53 0.50 3.64
C LEU A 74 -6.06 -0.68 4.49
N ARG A 75 -4.77 -0.99 4.48
CA ARG A 75 -4.26 -2.04 5.36
C ARG A 75 -4.38 -1.71 6.84
N ASP A 76 -4.16 -0.47 7.22
CA ASP A 76 -4.34 0.02 8.59
C ASP A 76 -5.81 -0.06 9.02
N GLU A 77 -6.70 0.54 8.24
CA GLU A 77 -8.14 0.60 8.50
C GLU A 77 -8.80 -0.78 8.63
N TYR A 78 -8.39 -1.73 7.79
CA TYR A 78 -8.95 -3.09 7.76
C TYR A 78 -8.12 -4.13 8.52
N GLY A 79 -7.18 -3.69 9.38
CA GLY A 79 -6.41 -4.55 10.29
C GLY A 79 -5.50 -5.56 9.59
N ALA A 80 -5.05 -5.25 8.36
CA ALA A 80 -4.06 -6.00 7.60
C ALA A 80 -2.64 -5.43 7.72
N GLY A 81 -2.44 -4.43 8.56
CA GLY A 81 -1.18 -3.80 8.94
C GLY A 81 -1.45 -2.63 9.87
N GLU A 82 -0.42 -1.90 10.25
CA GLU A 82 -0.53 -0.70 11.07
C GLU A 82 0.36 0.41 10.52
N LEU A 83 -0.21 1.60 10.30
CA LEU A 83 0.54 2.78 9.88
C LEU A 83 0.87 3.63 11.12
N LEU A 84 2.12 3.57 11.55
CA LEU A 84 2.55 4.08 12.86
C LEU A 84 2.89 5.58 12.85
N ASP A 85 3.25 6.12 11.68
CA ASP A 85 3.67 7.52 11.53
C ASP A 85 3.29 8.05 10.15
N ALA A 86 1.98 8.30 9.95
CA ALA A 86 1.40 8.73 8.68
C ALA A 86 1.33 10.26 8.56
N PRO A 87 1.61 10.85 7.39
CA PRO A 87 1.16 12.21 7.12
C PRO A 87 -0.38 12.23 7.07
N THR A 88 -1.01 13.15 7.81
CA THR A 88 -2.46 13.36 7.74
C THR A 88 -2.86 13.76 6.32
N ILE A 89 -3.66 12.95 5.63
CA ILE A 89 -4.14 13.27 4.29
C ILE A 89 -5.57 13.75 4.38
N ASP A 90 -5.80 14.96 3.89
CA ASP A 90 -7.14 15.42 3.58
C ASP A 90 -7.57 14.89 2.21
N TRP A 91 -8.31 13.78 2.20
CA TRP A 91 -8.84 13.17 0.99
C TRP A 91 -9.79 14.10 0.21
N ALA A 92 -10.33 15.15 0.84
CA ALA A 92 -11.16 16.14 0.16
C ALA A 92 -10.35 17.07 -0.77
N GLN A 93 -9.02 17.15 -0.62
CA GLN A 93 -8.15 17.93 -1.51
C GLN A 93 -7.40 17.11 -2.56
N ALA A 94 -7.52 15.77 -2.52
CA ALA A 94 -6.79 14.87 -3.41
C ALA A 94 -7.57 14.45 -4.68
N LEU A 95 -8.82 14.91 -4.83
CA LEU A 95 -9.73 14.67 -5.97
C LEU A 95 -10.02 15.96 -6.73
#